data_AF-A0A0Q6GVE2-F1
#
_entry.id   AF-A0A0Q6GVE2-F1
#
_cell.length_a   1.000
_cell.length_b   1.000
_cell.length_c   1.000
_cell.angle_alpha   90.00
_cell.angle_beta   90.00
_cell.angle_gamma   90.00
#
_symmetry.space_group_name_H-M   'P 1'
#
loop_
_entity.id
_entity.type
_entity.pdbx_description
1 polymer ?
#
loop_
_entity_poly.entity_id
_entity_poly.type
_entity_poly.pdbx_seq_one_letter_code
_entity_poly.pdbx_strand_id
1 'polypeptide(L)' 'MPLSASDEHVIPPDEHILTVQEALEPLFQKLEHDAETKLVEAAVHAGWSPYEALHAIDELKKQDVAS' A
#
# COMPACT_ATOMS: atom_id res chain seq x y z
N MET A 1 -21.87 37.68 5.09
CA MET A 1 -22.27 36.34 5.57
C MET A 1 -21.09 35.41 5.32
N PRO A 2 -20.56 34.66 6.31
CA PRO A 2 -19.29 33.96 6.23
C PRO A 2 -19.36 32.56 5.55
N LEU A 3 -18.16 31.98 5.41
CA LEU A 3 -17.66 30.87 4.58
C LEU A 3 -18.27 29.48 4.73
N SER A 4 -18.12 28.72 3.63
CA SER A 4 -17.86 27.28 3.49
C SER A 4 -17.77 26.41 4.74
N ALA A 5 -18.46 25.28 4.68
CA ALA A 5 -17.86 23.99 5.02
C ALA A 5 -18.27 23.01 3.91
N SER A 6 -17.27 22.44 3.25
CA SER A 6 -17.44 21.28 2.40
C SER A 6 -18.28 20.26 3.16
N ASP A 7 -19.32 19.75 2.50
CA ASP A 7 -20.11 18.61 2.94
C ASP A 7 -19.15 17.41 2.98
N GLU A 8 -18.42 17.31 4.08
CA GLU A 8 -17.68 16.11 4.45
C GLU A 8 -18.78 15.09 4.65
N HIS A 9 -19.01 14.30 3.61
CA HIS A 9 -20.02 13.25 3.58
C HIS A 9 -19.57 12.19 4.59
N VAL A 10 -19.82 12.45 5.87
CA VAL A 10 -19.60 11.53 6.97
C VAL A 10 -20.71 10.50 6.84
N ILE A 11 -20.39 9.41 6.15
CA ILE A 11 -21.31 8.28 5.96
C ILE A 11 -21.65 7.73 7.36
N PRO A 12 -22.93 7.62 7.72
CA PRO A 12 -23.34 7.21 9.05
C PRO A 12 -22.95 5.75 9.37
N PRO A 13 -22.67 5.45 10.64
CA PRO A 13 -22.09 4.17 11.08
C PRO A 13 -23.00 2.95 10.88
N ASP A 14 -24.29 3.13 10.61
CA ASP A 14 -25.25 2.04 10.33
C ASP A 14 -25.10 1.43 8.92
N GLU A 15 -24.31 2.04 8.03
CA GLU A 15 -24.16 1.60 6.63
C GLU A 15 -22.80 0.93 6.31
N HIS A 16 -21.87 0.88 7.27
CA HIS A 16 -20.55 0.30 7.11
C HIS A 16 -20.28 -0.80 8.14
N ILE A 17 -20.65 -2.05 7.83
CA ILE A 17 -19.95 -3.20 8.42
C ILE A 17 -18.63 -3.35 7.66
N LEU A 18 -17.71 -2.40 7.82
CA LEU A 18 -16.33 -2.62 7.39
C LEU A 18 -15.73 -3.57 8.40
N THR A 19 -15.45 -4.79 7.96
CA THR A 19 -14.59 -5.68 8.74
C THR A 19 -13.24 -4.98 8.96
N VAL A 20 -12.56 -5.30 10.06
CA VAL A 20 -11.22 -4.75 10.34
C VAL A 20 -10.28 -4.96 9.14
N GLN A 21 -10.46 -6.05 8.41
CA GLN A 21 -9.74 -6.34 7.18
C GLN A 21 -10.00 -5.29 6.08
N GLU A 22 -11.25 -4.98 5.77
CA GLU A 22 -11.59 -3.99 4.72
C GLU A 22 -11.12 -2.57 5.07
N ALA A 23 -11.09 -2.23 6.36
CA ALA A 23 -10.54 -0.95 6.81
C ALA A 23 -9.00 -0.88 6.64
N LEU A 24 -8.32 -2.02 6.79
CA LEU A 24 -6.86 -2.10 6.72
C LEU A 24 -6.34 -2.36 5.30
N GLU A 25 -7.12 -2.97 4.41
CA GLU A 25 -6.71 -3.36 3.07
C GLU A 25 -6.14 -2.19 2.23
N PRO A 26 -6.75 -0.98 2.21
CA PRO A 26 -6.17 0.15 1.48
C PRO A 26 -4.82 0.61 2.07
N LEU A 27 -4.68 0.56 3.39
CA LEU A 27 -3.43 0.93 4.07
C LEU A 27 -2.35 -0.12 3.82
N PHE A 28 -2.72 -1.40 3.84
CA PHE A 28 -1.82 -2.50 3.57
C PHE A 28 -1.26 -2.43 2.16
N GLN A 29 -2.12 -2.27 1.14
CA GLN A 29 -1.70 -2.13 -0.25
C GLN A 29 -0.76 -0.93 -0.46
N LYS A 30 -1.03 0.20 0.21
CA LYS A 30 -0.15 1.36 0.16
C LYS A 30 1.22 1.06 0.78
N LEU A 31 1.25 0.40 1.93
CA LEU A 31 2.50 0.03 2.60
C LEU A 31 3.31 -0.99 1.79
N GLU A 32 2.66 -1.96 1.14
CA GLU A 32 3.32 -2.88 0.21
C GLU A 32 3.99 -2.11 -0.92
N HIS A 33 3.27 -1.20 -1.60
CA HIS A 33 3.82 -0.43 -2.71
C HIS A 33 4.99 0.47 -2.27
N ASP A 34 4.88 1.13 -1.13
CA ASP A 34 5.94 1.95 -0.55
C ASP A 34 7.18 1.11 -0.21
N ALA A 35 6.99 -0.11 0.29
CA ALA A 35 8.07 -1.04 0.58
C ALA A 35 8.76 -1.52 -0.70
N GLU A 36 8.01 -1.93 -1.72
CA GLU A 36 8.56 -2.33 -3.03
C GLU A 36 9.37 -1.19 -3.66
N THR A 37 8.86 0.03 -3.61
CA THR A 37 9.56 1.22 -4.14
C THR A 37 10.91 1.41 -3.45
N LYS A 38 10.96 1.33 -2.11
CA LYS A 38 12.20 1.45 -1.34
C LYS A 38 13.21 0.33 -1.67
N LEU A 39 12.72 -0.89 -1.88
CA LEU A 39 13.58 -2.03 -2.25
C LEU A 39 14.18 -1.84 -3.64
N VAL A 40 13.38 -1.38 -4.61
CA VAL A 40 13.87 -1.06 -5.96
C VAL A 40 14.88 0.09 -5.91
N GLU A 41 14.58 1.17 -5.18
CA GLU A 41 15.50 2.28 -5.01
C GLU A 41 16.83 1.82 -4.40
N ALA A 42 16.81 1.02 -3.34
CA ALA A 42 18.01 0.49 -2.71
C ALA A 42 18.84 -0.38 -3.66
N ALA A 43 18.18 -1.23 -4.45
CA ALA A 43 18.84 -2.07 -5.44
C ALA A 43 19.50 -1.24 -6.56
N VAL A 44 18.80 -0.21 -7.05
CA VAL A 44 19.35 0.72 -8.04
C VAL A 44 20.54 1.50 -7.50
N HIS A 45 20.46 1.98 -6.25
CA HIS A 45 21.61 2.63 -5.59
C HIS A 45 22.81 1.69 -5.41
N ALA A 46 22.57 0.38 -5.27
CA ALA A 46 23.60 -0.64 -5.22
C ALA A 46 24.12 -1.07 -6.61
N GLY A 47 23.60 -0.48 -7.69
CA GLY A 47 24.06 -0.72 -9.06
C GLY A 47 23.31 -1.82 -9.82
N TRP A 48 22.24 -2.37 -9.25
CA TRP A 48 21.38 -3.35 -9.93
C TRP A 48 20.39 -2.67 -10.87
N SER A 49 19.96 -3.38 -11.90
CA SER A 49 18.88 -2.87 -12.76
C SER A 49 17.53 -2.90 -12.02
N PRO A 50 16.61 -1.96 -12.31
CA PRO A 50 15.27 -2.00 -11.75
C PRO A 50 14.51 -3.31 -12.03
N TYR A 51 14.78 -3.92 -13.19
CA TYR A 51 14.14 -5.18 -13.58
C TYR A 51 14.61 -6.37 -12.73
N GLU A 52 15.91 -6.46 -12.47
CA GLU A 52 16.47 -7.47 -11.55
C GLU A 52 15.96 -7.26 -10.12
N ALA A 53 15.83 -6.01 -9.68
CA ALA A 53 15.27 -5.68 -8.37
C ALA A 53 13.81 -6.14 -8.25
N LEU A 54 12.97 -5.83 -9.24
CA LEU A 54 11.56 -6.26 -9.28
C LEU A 54 11.45 -7.79 -9.28
N HIS A 55 12.23 -8.47 -10.10
CA HIS A 55 12.25 -9.94 -10.13
C HIS A 55 12.66 -10.53 -8.78
N ALA A 56 13.67 -9.97 -8.11
CA ALA A 56 14.08 -10.42 -6.78
C ALA A 56 12.99 -10.21 -5.73
N ILE A 57 12.29 -9.07 -5.78
CA ILE A 57 11.15 -8.78 -4.90
C ILE A 57 10.02 -9.79 -5.12
N ASP A 58 9.65 -10.09 -6.38
CA ASP A 58 8.63 -11.09 -6.71
C ASP A 58 8.96 -12.48 -6.14
N GLU A 59 10.23 -12.90 -6.25
CA GLU A 59 10.67 -14.18 -5.67
C GLU A 59 10.62 -14.18 -4.14
N LEU A 60 10.97 -13.07 -3.48
CA LEU A 60 10.85 -12.94 -2.02
C LEU A 60 9.38 -13.04 -1.57
N LYS A 61 8.44 -12.38 -2.28
CA LYS A 61 7.01 -12.46 -1.96
C LYS A 61 6.45 -13.89 -2.08
N LYS A 62 6.90 -14.65 -3.09
CA LYS A 62 6.50 -16.06 -3.25
C LYS A 62 7.01 -16.94 -2.12
N GLN A 63 8.21 -16.67 -1.61
CA GLN A 63 8.79 -17.40 -0.48
C GLN A 63 8.04 -17.12 0.82
N ASP A 64 7.65 -15.86 1.05
CA ASP A 64 6.89 -15.45 2.25
C ASP A 64 5.52 -16.14 2.33
N VAL A 65 4.82 -16.27 1.18
CA VAL A 65 3.52 -16.98 1.08
C VAL A 65 3.66 -18.50 1.23
N ALA A 66 4.84 -19.05 0.94
CA ALA A 66 5.11 -20.49 1.04
C ALA A 66 5.60 -20.93 2.43
N SER A 67 5.78 -20.00 3.37
CA SER A 67 6.47 -20.23 4.64
C SER A 67 5.55 -20.36 5.86
#